data_AF-A0A811ZQA1-F1
#
_entry.id   AF-A0A811ZQA1-F1
#
_cell.length_a   1.000
_cell.length_b   1.000
_cell.length_c   1.000
_cell.angle_alpha   90.00
_cell.angle_beta   90.00
_cell.angle_gamma   90.00
#
_symmetry.space_group_name_H-M   'P 1'
#
loop_
_entity.id
_entity.type
_entity.pdbx_description
1 polymer ?
#
loop_
_entity_poly.entity_id
_entity_poly.type
_entity_poly.pdbx_seq_one_letter_code
_entity_poly.pdbx_strand_id
1 'polypeptide(L)'
;MPVGAQAVPAIEPGWSYQDGQDGRRRRDHMVRCLIAGLRAASNKAVNYDKIREIIQAPDENPAIFLNRLTEALIQYTRLDPACPAGATVLATHFISQSAPDIRKKLKKVEEGPQTPVSDLVRMAFKVFNSREEAAELKQQAGLQQKVQLQTQALGEPTAPPGACFKCGAEGHWARQCPNPRAPTRPCPLCRLMGHWKSDCPSLGESSVPQRGGRPEPVTQTQPPLSPRPSPGSCSR
;
A
#
# COMPACT_ATOMS: atom_id res chain seq x y z
N MET A 1 51.66 6.01 24.49
CA MET A 1 50.48 6.79 24.03
C MET A 1 50.26 7.92 25.02
N PRO A 2 50.06 9.17 24.56
CA PRO A 2 49.84 10.30 25.48
C PRO A 2 48.51 10.14 26.23
N VAL A 3 48.47 10.62 27.48
CA VAL A 3 47.32 10.55 28.39
C VAL A 3 47.05 11.92 29.04
N GLY A 4 45.84 12.12 29.56
CA GLY A 4 45.45 13.36 30.24
C GLY A 4 45.63 14.61 29.36
N ALA A 5 46.23 15.65 29.93
CA ALA A 5 46.49 16.93 29.25
C ALA A 5 47.42 16.82 28.03
N GLN A 6 48.21 15.75 27.91
CA GLN A 6 49.04 15.51 26.71
C GLN A 6 48.21 14.92 25.55
N ALA A 7 47.10 14.26 25.84
CA ALA A 7 46.19 13.68 24.86
C ALA A 7 45.09 14.67 24.45
N VAL A 8 44.58 15.45 25.42
CA VAL A 8 43.57 16.49 25.22
C VAL A 8 44.06 17.77 25.89
N PRO A 9 44.89 18.58 25.20
CA PRO A 9 45.38 19.85 25.72
C PRO A 9 44.23 20.85 25.94
N ALA A 10 44.27 21.60 27.04
CA ALA A 10 43.29 22.65 27.34
C ALA A 10 43.57 23.97 26.60
N ILE A 11 44.77 24.11 26.04
CA ILE A 11 45.23 25.26 25.26
C ILE A 11 45.62 24.78 23.86
N GLU A 12 45.69 25.71 22.90
CA GLU A 12 46.07 25.39 21.53
C GLU A 12 47.46 24.72 21.50
N PRO A 13 47.53 23.45 21.08
CA PRO A 13 48.80 22.77 21.00
C PRO A 13 49.53 23.23 19.74
N GLY A 14 50.80 23.61 19.87
CA GLY A 14 51.68 23.96 18.74
C GLY A 14 52.09 22.76 17.86
N TRP A 15 51.14 21.87 17.52
CA TRP A 15 51.38 20.72 16.68
C TRP A 15 51.56 21.15 15.22
N SER A 16 52.63 20.68 14.59
CA SER A 16 52.82 20.86 13.15
C SER A 16 52.33 19.65 12.36
N TYR A 17 51.67 19.95 11.24
CA TYR A 17 50.97 19.00 10.38
C TYR A 17 51.76 18.63 9.12
N GLN A 18 53.03 19.05 9.04
CA GLN A 18 53.94 18.72 7.94
C GLN A 18 54.26 17.21 7.91
N ASP A 19 54.66 16.71 6.74
CA ASP A 19 55.00 15.30 6.56
C ASP A 19 56.24 14.90 7.37
N GLY A 20 56.17 13.74 8.02
CA GLY A 20 57.20 13.27 8.96
C GLY A 20 57.01 13.70 10.42
N GLN A 21 55.99 14.52 10.73
CA GLN A 21 55.66 14.92 12.10
C GLN A 21 54.41 14.22 12.65
N ASP A 22 54.32 14.18 13.99
CA ASP A 22 53.24 13.50 14.71
C ASP A 22 51.94 14.32 14.87
N GLY A 23 51.87 15.56 14.36
CA GLY A 23 50.72 16.45 14.60
C GLY A 23 49.38 15.86 14.14
N ARG A 24 49.35 15.19 12.98
CA ARG A 24 48.14 14.48 12.50
C ARG A 24 47.74 13.33 13.44
N ARG A 25 48.71 12.51 13.87
CA ARG A 25 48.47 11.39 14.81
C ARG A 25 47.98 11.88 16.17
N ARG A 26 48.52 13.00 16.68
CA ARG A 26 48.11 13.60 17.95
C ARG A 26 46.71 14.19 17.88
N ARG A 27 46.37 14.87 16.79
CA ARG A 27 45.00 15.34 16.51
C ARG A 27 44.00 14.18 16.47
N ASP A 28 44.30 13.12 15.73
CA ASP A 28 43.38 11.97 15.61
C ASP A 28 43.22 11.22 16.95
N HIS A 29 44.24 11.24 17.80
CA HIS A 29 44.17 10.71 19.16
C HIS A 29 43.32 11.60 20.06
N MET A 30 43.51 12.92 20.00
CA MET A 30 42.70 13.91 20.73
C MET A 30 41.22 13.78 20.37
N VAL A 31 40.88 13.71 19.08
CA VAL A 31 39.51 13.53 18.60
C VAL A 31 38.90 12.24 19.14
N ARG A 32 39.65 11.13 19.12
CA ARG A 32 39.19 9.86 19.72
C ARG A 32 38.92 9.99 21.22
N CYS A 33 39.81 10.65 21.97
CA CYS A 33 39.64 10.88 23.41
C CYS A 33 38.42 11.77 23.70
N LEU A 34 38.20 12.83 22.92
CA LEU A 34 37.03 13.70 23.06
C LEU A 34 35.72 12.95 22.78
N ILE A 35 35.66 12.16 21.69
CA ILE A 35 34.49 11.33 21.38
C ILE A 35 34.22 10.32 22.50
N ALA A 36 35.25 9.64 23.00
CA ALA A 36 35.12 8.69 24.10
C ALA A 36 34.64 9.38 25.39
N GLY A 37 35.20 10.56 25.71
CA GLY A 37 34.80 11.37 26.86
C GLY A 37 33.35 11.83 26.77
N LEU A 38 32.92 12.34 25.61
CA LEU A 38 31.52 12.73 25.36
C LEU A 38 30.57 11.54 25.46
N ARG A 39 30.94 10.36 24.95
CA ARG A 39 30.13 9.13 25.09
C ARG A 39 30.03 8.66 26.54
N ALA A 40 31.11 8.76 27.32
CA ALA A 40 31.14 8.38 28.73
C ALA A 40 30.34 9.36 29.61
N ALA A 41 30.52 10.66 29.37
CA ALA A 41 29.85 11.77 30.06
C ALA A 41 28.39 11.94 29.64
N SER A 42 27.99 11.37 28.49
CA SER A 42 26.61 11.12 28.11
C SER A 42 25.99 10.07 29.06
N ASN A 43 25.89 10.40 30.34
CA ASN A 43 24.93 9.82 31.27
C ASN A 43 23.53 10.22 30.80
N LYS A 44 23.05 9.57 29.75
CA LYS A 44 21.60 9.50 29.54
C LYS A 44 21.09 8.70 30.72
N ALA A 45 20.40 9.36 31.65
CA ALA A 45 19.63 8.67 32.68
C ALA A 45 18.80 7.61 31.94
N VAL A 46 18.98 6.35 32.32
CA VAL A 46 18.35 5.23 31.61
C VAL A 46 16.84 5.44 31.72
N ASN A 47 16.20 5.72 30.59
CA ASN A 47 14.79 6.07 30.54
C ASN A 47 14.01 4.93 29.87
N TYR A 48 13.53 4.00 30.70
CA TYR A 48 12.68 2.90 30.24
C TYR A 48 11.25 3.34 29.90
N ASP A 49 10.78 4.47 30.44
CA ASP A 49 9.44 4.97 30.14
C ASP A 49 9.33 5.35 28.65
N LYS A 50 10.39 5.92 28.07
CA LYS A 50 10.44 6.20 26.63
C LYS A 50 10.40 4.96 25.75
N ILE A 51 10.92 3.83 26.21
CA ILE A 51 10.77 2.56 25.49
C ILE A 51 9.33 2.06 25.65
N ARG A 52 8.75 2.17 26.84
CA ARG A 52 7.38 1.73 27.15
C ARG A 52 6.30 2.45 26.33
N GLU A 53 6.54 3.69 25.95
CA GLU A 53 5.65 4.49 25.09
C GLU A 53 5.54 3.95 23.64
N ILE A 54 6.50 3.15 23.19
CA ILE A 54 6.55 2.67 21.79
C ILE A 54 5.65 1.44 21.65
N ILE A 55 4.51 1.60 20.98
CA ILE A 55 3.55 0.53 20.71
C ILE A 55 3.44 0.35 19.19
N GLN A 56 3.38 -0.90 18.73
CA GLN A 56 3.18 -1.22 17.32
C GLN A 56 1.81 -0.72 16.86
N ALA A 57 1.78 0.06 15.77
CA ALA A 57 0.51 0.51 15.19
C ALA A 57 -0.26 -0.66 14.51
N PRO A 58 -1.59 -0.56 14.34
CA PRO A 58 -2.41 -1.62 13.76
C PRO A 58 -2.02 -2.04 12.35
N ASP A 59 -1.39 -1.16 11.57
CA ASP A 59 -0.96 -1.32 10.18
C ASP A 59 0.57 -1.30 10.02
N GLU A 60 1.31 -1.16 11.12
CA GLU A 60 2.77 -1.07 11.10
C GLU A 60 3.44 -2.44 10.97
N ASN A 61 4.36 -2.53 10.00
CA ASN A 61 5.17 -3.72 9.76
C ASN A 61 6.04 -4.07 11.00
N PRO A 62 6.09 -5.34 11.43
CA PRO A 62 6.85 -5.76 12.62
C PRO A 62 8.34 -5.40 12.59
N ALA A 63 8.99 -5.35 11.42
CA ALA A 63 10.39 -4.93 11.31
C ALA A 63 10.58 -3.44 11.55
N ILE A 64 9.66 -2.60 11.08
CA ILE A 64 9.70 -1.15 11.34
C ILE A 64 9.53 -0.87 12.83
N PHE A 65 8.58 -1.57 13.46
CA PHE A 65 8.39 -1.51 14.90
C PHE A 65 9.63 -1.97 15.68
N LEU A 66 10.28 -3.08 15.28
CA LEU A 66 11.53 -3.53 15.90
C LEU A 66 12.64 -2.49 15.75
N ASN A 67 12.77 -1.85 14.59
CA ASN A 67 13.78 -0.82 14.36
C ASN A 67 13.57 0.35 15.31
N ARG A 68 12.33 0.84 15.46
CA ARG A 68 12.00 1.91 16.41
C ARG A 68 12.35 1.53 17.86
N LEU A 69 12.04 0.30 18.28
CA LEU A 69 12.42 -0.18 19.61
C LEU A 69 13.95 -0.27 19.79
N THR A 70 14.65 -0.73 18.77
CA THR A 70 16.12 -0.85 18.77
C THR A 70 16.77 0.52 18.86
N GLU A 71 16.29 1.48 18.06
CA GLU A 71 16.72 2.87 18.10
C GLU A 71 16.47 3.50 19.47
N ALA A 72 15.29 3.29 20.06
CA ALA A 72 14.97 3.79 21.38
C ALA A 72 15.83 3.15 22.48
N LEU A 73 16.15 1.86 22.35
CA LEU A 73 17.06 1.18 23.28
C LEU A 73 18.45 1.82 23.24
N ILE A 74 19.00 2.05 22.05
CA ILE A 74 20.30 2.72 21.86
C ILE A 74 20.24 4.19 22.30
N GLN A 75 19.11 4.86 22.09
CA GLN A 75 18.97 6.28 22.34
C GLN A 75 18.72 6.59 23.82
N TYR A 76 17.96 5.79 24.54
CA TYR A 76 17.52 6.11 25.91
C TYR A 76 18.12 5.19 26.98
N THR A 77 18.85 4.14 26.58
CA THR A 77 19.53 3.24 27.51
C THR A 77 21.00 3.05 27.12
N ARG A 78 21.76 2.42 28.02
CA ARG A 78 23.15 2.01 27.76
C ARG A 78 23.26 0.56 27.27
N LEU A 79 22.13 -0.08 26.91
CA LEU A 79 22.11 -1.47 26.47
C LEU A 79 22.40 -1.55 24.97
N ASP A 80 23.37 -2.39 24.62
CA ASP A 80 23.64 -2.77 23.24
C ASP A 80 22.63 -3.86 22.81
N PRO A 81 21.83 -3.66 21.75
CA PRO A 81 20.93 -4.69 21.22
C PRO A 81 21.63 -6.01 20.87
N ALA A 82 22.92 -5.98 20.53
CA ALA A 82 23.70 -7.18 20.19
C ALA A 82 24.11 -8.00 21.43
N CYS A 83 24.06 -7.43 22.63
CA CYS A 83 24.39 -8.15 23.84
C CYS A 83 23.19 -8.97 24.36
N PRO A 84 23.41 -10.09 25.08
CA PRO A 84 22.31 -10.93 25.56
C PRO A 84 21.28 -10.18 26.41
N ALA A 85 21.73 -9.28 27.30
CA ALA A 85 20.86 -8.48 28.14
C ALA A 85 19.99 -7.50 27.33
N GLY A 86 20.57 -6.86 26.32
CA GLY A 86 19.85 -5.97 25.40
C GLY A 86 18.84 -6.75 24.55
N ALA A 87 19.22 -7.92 24.05
CA ALA A 87 18.35 -8.81 23.30
C ALA A 87 17.14 -9.28 24.14
N THR A 88 17.35 -9.61 25.42
CA THR A 88 16.24 -9.96 26.34
C THR A 88 15.27 -8.80 26.52
N VAL A 89 15.78 -7.59 26.82
CA VAL A 89 14.93 -6.40 27.01
C VAL A 89 14.16 -6.07 25.72
N LEU A 90 14.83 -6.16 24.57
CA LEU A 90 14.22 -5.95 23.27
C LEU A 90 13.14 -6.98 22.96
N ALA A 91 13.38 -8.27 23.25
CA ALA A 91 12.40 -9.34 23.09
C ALA A 91 11.16 -9.11 23.96
N THR A 92 11.35 -8.82 25.25
CA THR A 92 10.25 -8.55 26.20
C THR A 92 9.40 -7.36 25.75
N HIS A 93 10.02 -6.27 25.31
CA HIS A 93 9.32 -5.10 24.80
C HIS A 93 8.63 -5.37 23.46
N PHE A 94 9.30 -6.04 22.53
CA PHE A 94 8.70 -6.45 21.26
C PHE A 94 7.43 -7.28 21.48
N ILE A 95 7.45 -8.27 22.39
CA ILE A 95 6.28 -9.12 22.66
C ILE A 95 5.16 -8.32 23.33
N SER A 96 5.47 -7.56 24.38
CA SER A 96 4.46 -6.85 25.18
C SER A 96 3.80 -5.69 24.42
N GLN A 97 4.55 -5.01 23.56
CA GLN A 97 4.13 -3.80 22.84
C GLN A 97 3.72 -4.04 21.38
N SER A 98 3.84 -5.28 20.90
CA SER A 98 3.23 -5.70 19.63
C SER A 98 1.71 -5.53 19.62
N ALA A 99 1.13 -5.45 18.42
CA ALA A 99 -0.31 -5.44 18.21
C ALA A 99 -0.99 -6.64 18.89
N PRO A 100 -2.26 -6.54 19.34
CA PRO A 100 -2.89 -7.53 20.22
C PRO A 100 -2.92 -8.98 19.69
N ASP A 101 -3.14 -9.14 18.38
CA ASP A 101 -3.14 -10.41 17.66
C ASP A 101 -1.74 -11.04 17.59
N ILE A 102 -0.73 -10.23 17.24
CA ILE A 102 0.69 -10.63 17.22
C ILE A 102 1.14 -11.00 18.63
N ARG A 103 0.91 -10.14 19.61
CA ARG A 103 1.26 -10.37 21.02
C ARG A 103 0.66 -11.67 21.56
N LYS A 104 -0.60 -11.97 21.24
CA LYS A 104 -1.25 -13.23 21.66
C LYS A 104 -0.55 -14.47 21.07
N LYS A 105 0.00 -14.36 19.86
CA LYS A 105 0.79 -15.44 19.24
C LYS A 105 2.17 -15.56 19.89
N LEU A 106 2.85 -14.43 20.13
CA LEU A 106 4.21 -14.40 20.67
C LEU A 106 4.28 -14.84 22.14
N LYS A 107 3.33 -14.43 22.99
CA LYS A 107 3.30 -14.83 24.42
C LYS A 107 3.24 -16.35 24.62
N LYS A 108 2.52 -17.07 23.75
CA LYS A 108 2.46 -18.54 23.79
C LYS A 108 3.79 -19.23 23.54
N VAL A 109 4.73 -18.53 22.90
CA VAL A 109 6.06 -19.04 22.57
C VAL A 109 7.10 -18.57 23.59
N GLU A 110 6.87 -17.42 24.23
CA GLU A 110 7.67 -16.89 25.33
C GLU A 110 7.64 -17.79 26.59
N GLU A 111 6.57 -18.57 26.78
CA GLU A 111 6.46 -19.59 27.84
C GLU A 111 7.44 -20.79 27.63
N GLY A 112 8.18 -20.83 26.51
CA GLY A 112 9.19 -21.85 26.19
C GLY A 112 10.65 -21.41 26.43
N PRO A 113 11.64 -22.10 25.83
CA PRO A 113 13.06 -21.71 25.89
C PRO A 113 13.28 -20.30 25.30
N GLN A 114 14.35 -19.61 25.72
CA GLN A 114 14.70 -18.27 25.20
C GLN A 114 14.70 -18.26 23.67
N THR A 115 13.64 -17.71 23.09
CA THR A 115 13.47 -17.63 21.64
C THR A 115 14.23 -16.42 21.13
N PRO A 116 15.08 -16.56 20.10
CA PRO A 116 15.83 -15.43 19.58
C PRO A 116 14.88 -14.41 18.95
N VAL A 117 15.26 -13.13 19.00
CA VAL A 117 14.46 -12.02 18.45
C VAL A 117 14.09 -12.23 16.98
N SER A 118 14.97 -12.84 16.19
CA SER A 118 14.72 -13.18 14.78
C SER A 118 13.52 -14.10 14.58
N ASP A 119 13.31 -15.06 15.46
CA ASP A 119 12.17 -15.98 15.38
C ASP A 119 10.86 -15.30 15.81
N LEU A 120 10.92 -14.43 16.82
CA LEU A 120 9.78 -13.60 17.20
C LEU A 120 9.31 -12.73 16.03
N VAL A 121 10.24 -12.09 15.33
CA VAL A 121 9.95 -11.25 14.16
C VAL A 121 9.34 -12.09 13.04
N ARG A 122 9.90 -13.27 12.75
CA ARG A 122 9.38 -14.20 11.73
C ARG A 122 7.93 -14.61 12.03
N MET A 123 7.60 -14.88 13.28
CA MET A 123 6.23 -15.22 13.68
C MET A 123 5.31 -14.00 13.59
N ALA A 124 5.78 -12.82 14.00
CA ALA A 124 5.02 -11.58 13.88
C ALA A 124 4.67 -11.29 12.41
N PHE A 125 5.61 -11.48 11.49
CA PHE A 125 5.37 -11.36 10.05
C PHE A 125 4.29 -12.30 9.53
N LYS A 126 4.30 -13.57 9.96
CA LYS A 126 3.26 -14.52 9.57
C LYS A 126 1.88 -14.05 10.00
N VAL A 127 1.74 -13.58 11.24
CA VAL A 127 0.47 -13.05 11.75
C VAL A 127 0.06 -11.78 10.99
N PHE A 128 1.01 -10.87 10.76
CA PHE A 128 0.79 -9.62 10.02
C PHE A 128 0.32 -9.86 8.58
N ASN A 129 0.93 -10.80 7.86
CA ASN A 129 0.53 -11.11 6.49
C ASN A 129 -0.84 -11.81 6.47
N SER A 130 -1.07 -12.79 7.36
CA SER A 130 -2.35 -13.50 7.42
C SER A 130 -3.54 -12.60 7.78
N ARG A 131 -3.35 -11.56 8.60
CA ARG A 131 -4.43 -10.60 8.87
C ARG A 131 -4.71 -9.68 7.68
N GLU A 132 -3.70 -9.35 6.89
CA GLU A 132 -3.83 -8.52 5.68
C GLU A 132 -4.64 -9.29 4.64
N GLU A 133 -4.27 -10.54 4.37
CA GLU A 133 -5.02 -11.47 3.54
C GLU A 133 -6.48 -11.62 4.03
N ALA A 134 -6.70 -11.77 5.34
CA ALA A 134 -8.04 -11.88 5.89
C ALA A 134 -8.87 -10.58 5.76
N ALA A 135 -8.21 -9.41 5.81
CA ALA A 135 -8.85 -8.12 5.60
C ALA A 135 -9.25 -7.94 4.13
N GLU A 136 -8.37 -8.32 3.20
CA GLU A 136 -8.64 -8.31 1.76
C GLU A 136 -9.79 -9.24 1.40
N LEU A 137 -9.82 -10.47 1.93
CA LEU A 137 -10.92 -11.41 1.70
C LEU A 137 -12.26 -10.87 2.19
N LYS A 138 -12.28 -10.23 3.37
CA LYS A 138 -13.50 -9.58 3.89
C LYS A 138 -13.92 -8.40 3.03
N GLN A 139 -12.98 -7.60 2.55
CA GLN A 139 -13.26 -6.48 1.66
C GLN A 139 -13.82 -6.98 0.32
N GLN A 140 -13.21 -8.02 -0.25
CA GLN A 140 -13.65 -8.65 -1.48
C GLN A 140 -15.05 -9.26 -1.32
N ALA A 141 -15.31 -9.97 -0.21
CA ALA A 141 -16.64 -10.50 0.09
C ALA A 141 -17.68 -9.38 0.24
N GLY A 142 -17.33 -8.26 0.88
CA GLY A 142 -18.20 -7.09 1.00
C GLY A 142 -18.50 -6.43 -0.35
N LEU A 143 -17.51 -6.35 -1.25
CA LEU A 143 -17.70 -5.88 -2.63
C LEU A 143 -18.57 -6.85 -3.43
N GLN A 144 -18.31 -8.16 -3.34
CA GLN A 144 -19.12 -9.19 -3.99
C GLN A 144 -20.56 -9.14 -3.51
N GLN A 145 -20.81 -8.98 -2.22
CA GLN A 145 -22.15 -8.85 -1.65
C GLN A 145 -22.86 -7.59 -2.19
N LYS A 146 -22.18 -6.45 -2.29
CA LYS A 146 -22.74 -5.23 -2.90
C LYS A 146 -23.10 -5.43 -4.37
N VAL A 147 -22.22 -6.05 -5.16
CA VAL A 147 -22.48 -6.38 -6.56
C VAL A 147 -23.70 -7.31 -6.65
N GLN A 148 -23.79 -8.31 -5.78
CA GLN A 148 -24.88 -9.28 -5.80
C GLN A 148 -26.23 -8.66 -5.44
N LEU A 149 -26.27 -7.72 -4.49
CA LEU A 149 -27.47 -6.93 -4.19
C LEU A 149 -27.83 -5.99 -5.34
N GLN A 150 -26.84 -5.38 -6.01
CA GLN A 150 -27.06 -4.53 -7.17
C GLN A 150 -27.63 -5.30 -8.37
N THR A 151 -27.11 -6.50 -8.66
CA THR A 151 -27.64 -7.39 -9.70
C THR A 151 -29.07 -7.84 -9.39
N GLN A 152 -29.39 -8.14 -8.13
CA GLN A 152 -30.76 -8.47 -7.72
C GLN A 152 -31.72 -7.27 -7.89
N ALA A 153 -31.27 -6.06 -7.56
CA ALA A 153 -32.08 -4.84 -7.72
C ALA A 153 -32.32 -4.46 -9.19
N LEU A 154 -31.41 -4.81 -10.10
CA LEU A 154 -31.55 -4.57 -11.53
C LEU A 154 -32.45 -5.58 -12.24
N GLY A 155 -32.77 -6.72 -11.60
CA GLY A 155 -33.60 -7.78 -12.18
C GLY A 155 -33.03 -8.38 -13.46
N GLU A 156 -33.47 -9.58 -13.84
CA GLU A 156 -33.25 -10.03 -15.23
C GLU A 156 -33.88 -9.02 -16.19
N PRO A 157 -33.30 -8.78 -17.38
CA PRO A 157 -33.99 -8.06 -18.46
C PRO A 157 -35.15 -8.92 -18.94
N THR A 158 -36.21 -8.95 -18.14
CA THR A 158 -37.46 -9.62 -18.44
C THR A 158 -38.10 -8.89 -19.60
N ALA A 159 -38.67 -9.67 -20.52
CA ALA A 159 -39.50 -9.13 -21.57
C ALA A 159 -40.55 -8.17 -20.94
N PRO A 160 -40.84 -7.03 -21.57
CA PRO A 160 -41.73 -6.05 -20.97
C PRO A 160 -43.08 -6.69 -20.66
N PRO A 161 -43.70 -6.37 -19.51
CA PRO A 161 -45.03 -6.85 -19.20
C PRO A 161 -46.03 -6.24 -20.18
N GLY A 162 -46.54 -7.05 -21.11
CA GLY A 162 -47.61 -6.69 -22.03
C GLY A 162 -47.24 -6.71 -23.52
N ALA A 163 -48.27 -6.57 -24.36
CA ALA A 163 -48.14 -6.48 -25.81
C ALA A 163 -47.42 -5.20 -26.24
N CYS A 164 -46.54 -5.31 -27.25
CA CYS A 164 -45.86 -4.16 -27.83
C CYS A 164 -46.84 -3.14 -28.40
N PHE A 165 -46.74 -1.87 -27.98
CA PHE A 165 -47.62 -0.78 -28.44
C PHE A 165 -47.57 -0.50 -29.95
N LYS A 166 -46.53 -0.96 -30.66
CA LYS A 166 -46.38 -0.73 -32.12
C LYS A 166 -46.94 -1.86 -32.98
N CYS A 167 -46.93 -3.11 -32.51
CA CYS A 167 -47.32 -4.27 -33.32
C CYS A 167 -48.32 -5.22 -32.64
N GLY A 168 -48.54 -5.08 -31.33
CA GLY A 168 -49.43 -5.93 -30.54
C GLY A 168 -48.84 -7.28 -30.12
N ALA A 169 -47.63 -7.63 -30.57
CA ALA A 169 -46.97 -8.88 -30.16
C ALA A 169 -46.21 -8.70 -28.83
N GLU A 170 -46.19 -9.75 -28.01
CA GLU A 170 -45.48 -9.78 -26.73
C GLU A 170 -43.99 -10.13 -26.89
N GLY A 171 -43.24 -10.13 -25.79
CA GLY A 171 -41.85 -10.59 -25.77
C GLY A 171 -40.78 -9.55 -26.13
N HIS A 172 -41.15 -8.31 -26.47
CA HIS A 172 -40.18 -7.27 -26.83
C HIS A 172 -40.66 -5.85 -26.51
N TRP A 173 -39.73 -4.93 -26.29
CA TRP A 173 -40.02 -3.52 -26.06
C TRP A 173 -40.39 -2.83 -27.38
N ALA A 174 -41.31 -1.86 -27.34
CA ALA A 174 -41.71 -1.10 -28.52
C ALA A 174 -40.55 -0.42 -29.28
N ARG A 175 -39.42 -0.17 -28.60
CA ARG A 175 -38.19 0.35 -29.22
C ARG A 175 -37.41 -0.68 -30.04
N GLN A 176 -37.60 -1.97 -29.76
CA GLN A 176 -36.93 -3.11 -30.40
C GLN A 176 -37.92 -3.91 -31.26
N CYS A 177 -39.01 -3.26 -31.71
CA CYS A 177 -40.04 -3.92 -32.49
C CYS A 177 -39.51 -4.31 -33.88
N PRO A 178 -39.53 -5.61 -34.25
CA PRO A 178 -39.04 -6.06 -35.55
C PRO A 178 -39.99 -5.66 -36.70
N ASN A 179 -41.25 -5.34 -36.41
CA ASN A 179 -42.24 -4.93 -37.40
C ASN A 179 -43.14 -3.80 -36.87
N PRO A 180 -42.64 -2.55 -36.82
CA PRO A 180 -43.40 -1.41 -36.33
C PRO A 180 -44.51 -1.04 -37.32
N ARG A 181 -45.77 -1.09 -36.88
CA ARG A 181 -46.90 -0.61 -37.71
C ARG A 181 -47.05 0.90 -37.61
N ALA A 182 -47.69 1.49 -38.63
CA ALA A 182 -48.10 2.88 -38.59
C ALA A 182 -49.11 3.12 -37.45
N PRO A 183 -49.04 4.26 -36.74
CA PRO A 183 -49.94 4.55 -35.64
C PRO A 183 -51.37 4.74 -36.14
N THR A 184 -52.32 4.07 -35.48
CA THR A 184 -53.76 4.17 -35.75
C THR A 184 -54.42 5.40 -35.12
N ARG A 185 -53.72 6.07 -34.19
CA ARG A 185 -54.20 7.28 -33.50
C ARG A 185 -53.39 8.50 -33.94
N PRO A 186 -54.00 9.71 -33.96
CA PRO A 186 -53.29 10.92 -34.33
C PRO A 186 -52.21 11.21 -33.29
N CYS A 187 -51.12 11.82 -33.73
CA CYS A 187 -50.02 12.17 -32.84
C CYS A 187 -50.54 13.06 -31.70
N PRO A 188 -50.27 12.72 -30.43
CA PRO A 188 -50.79 13.50 -29.30
C PRO A 188 -50.18 14.91 -29.21
N LEU A 189 -49.08 15.20 -29.91
CA LEU A 189 -48.43 16.51 -29.91
C LEU A 189 -48.97 17.44 -31.00
N CYS A 190 -49.01 16.99 -32.25
CA CYS A 190 -49.43 17.82 -33.39
C CYS A 190 -50.78 17.43 -33.99
N ARG A 191 -51.44 16.40 -33.45
CA ARG A 191 -52.73 15.84 -33.90
C ARG A 191 -52.76 15.34 -35.35
N LEU A 192 -51.61 15.27 -36.04
CA LEU A 192 -51.49 14.73 -37.38
C LEU A 192 -51.36 13.19 -37.37
N MET A 193 -51.86 12.54 -38.42
CA MET A 193 -51.79 11.08 -38.59
C MET A 193 -50.43 10.63 -39.14
N GLY A 194 -50.13 9.33 -39.02
CA GLY A 194 -49.03 8.69 -39.76
C GLY A 194 -47.67 8.62 -39.05
N HIS A 195 -47.49 9.20 -37.86
CA HIS A 195 -46.24 9.13 -37.10
C HIS A 195 -46.45 8.97 -35.60
N TRP A 196 -45.49 8.33 -34.92
CA TRP A 196 -45.53 8.16 -33.47
C TRP A 196 -45.02 9.43 -32.79
N LYS A 197 -45.36 9.65 -31.51
CA LYS A 197 -44.89 10.81 -30.72
C LYS A 197 -43.36 11.03 -30.81
N SER A 198 -42.59 9.94 -30.82
CA SER A 198 -41.13 9.96 -30.93
C SER A 198 -40.60 10.48 -32.26
N ASP A 199 -41.40 10.36 -33.31
CA ASP A 199 -41.07 10.70 -34.69
C ASP A 199 -41.87 11.93 -35.14
N CYS A 200 -42.34 12.74 -34.18
CA CYS A 200 -43.16 13.91 -34.47
C CYS A 200 -42.30 15.01 -35.10
N PRO A 201 -42.59 15.44 -36.34
CA PRO A 201 -41.81 16.46 -37.03
C PRO A 201 -41.82 17.81 -36.29
N SER A 202 -42.85 18.07 -35.46
CA SER A 202 -42.96 19.27 -34.64
C SER A 202 -42.04 19.30 -33.42
N LEU A 203 -41.32 18.21 -33.10
CA LEU A 203 -40.28 18.19 -32.06
C LEU A 203 -38.88 18.53 -32.61
N GLY A 204 -38.76 18.85 -33.91
CA GLY A 204 -37.53 18.71 -34.68
C GLY A 204 -36.88 19.98 -35.24
N GLU A 205 -37.22 21.19 -34.81
CA GLU A 205 -36.33 22.34 -35.03
C GLU A 205 -35.26 22.42 -33.94
N SER A 206 -34.40 21.40 -33.90
CA SER A 206 -32.96 21.48 -33.57
C SER A 206 -32.32 20.09 -33.57
N SER A 207 -31.48 19.85 -34.58
CA SER A 207 -30.45 18.81 -34.66
C SER A 207 -30.88 17.33 -34.66
N VAL A 208 -30.84 16.75 -35.86
CA VAL A 208 -30.47 15.35 -36.09
C VAL A 208 -29.05 15.10 -35.56
N PRO A 209 -28.80 13.99 -34.85
CA PRO A 209 -27.65 13.16 -35.14
C PRO A 209 -28.17 11.87 -35.78
N GLN A 210 -27.72 11.63 -37.02
CA GLN A 210 -27.92 10.35 -37.68
C GLN A 210 -27.34 9.27 -36.77
N ARG A 211 -28.18 8.38 -36.25
CA ARG A 211 -27.72 7.06 -35.83
C ARG A 211 -27.67 6.20 -37.08
N GLY A 212 -26.69 6.51 -37.93
CA GLY A 212 -26.28 5.69 -39.06
C GLY A 212 -25.88 4.30 -38.58
N GLY A 213 -26.04 3.33 -39.46
CA GLY A 213 -25.93 1.92 -39.17
C GLY A 213 -24.60 1.50 -38.55
N ARG A 214 -24.67 0.32 -37.94
CA ARG A 214 -23.54 -0.54 -37.60
C ARG A 214 -22.51 -0.55 -38.73
N PRO A 215 -21.26 -0.12 -38.51
CA PRO A 215 -20.18 -0.48 -39.41
C PRO A 215 -19.89 -1.99 -39.25
N GLU A 216 -19.80 -2.68 -40.38
CA GLU A 216 -19.25 -4.03 -40.51
C GLU A 216 -17.84 -4.11 -39.89
N PRO A 217 -17.43 -5.26 -39.33
CA PRO A 217 -16.07 -5.43 -38.83
C PRO A 217 -15.08 -5.49 -40.02
N VAL A 218 -14.30 -4.42 -40.20
CA VAL A 218 -13.14 -4.44 -41.08
C VAL A 218 -12.01 -5.19 -40.36
N THR A 219 -11.67 -6.36 -40.88
CA THR A 219 -10.46 -7.11 -40.54
C THR A 219 -9.23 -6.20 -40.70
N GLN A 220 -8.61 -5.80 -39.59
CA GLN A 220 -7.31 -5.14 -39.62
C GLN A 220 -6.23 -6.17 -39.89
N THR A 221 -5.74 -6.20 -41.14
CA THR A 221 -4.45 -6.78 -41.50
C THR A 221 -3.35 -6.00 -40.79
N GLN A 222 -2.60 -6.67 -39.90
CA GLN A 222 -1.41 -6.11 -39.27
C GLN A 222 -0.30 -5.87 -40.32
N PRO A 223 0.40 -4.73 -40.30
CA PRO A 223 1.68 -4.60 -41.01
C PRO A 223 2.77 -5.42 -40.29
N PRO A 224 3.77 -5.96 -41.01
CA PRO A 224 4.80 -6.81 -40.42
C PRO A 224 5.67 -6.03 -39.42
N LEU A 225 5.87 -6.63 -38.25
CA LEU A 225 6.81 -6.20 -37.23
C LEU A 225 8.24 -6.18 -37.78
N SER A 226 8.92 -5.05 -37.65
CA SER A 226 10.35 -4.96 -37.91
C SER A 226 11.13 -5.85 -36.93
N PRO A 227 12.22 -6.52 -37.37
CA PRO A 227 12.98 -7.43 -36.50
C PRO A 227 13.74 -6.66 -35.41
N ARG A 228 13.68 -7.21 -34.19
CA ARG A 228 14.52 -6.84 -33.05
C ARG A 228 16.00 -7.05 -33.39
N PRO A 229 16.92 -6.13 -33.04
CA PRO A 229 18.34 -6.41 -33.09
C PRO A 229 18.73 -7.41 -31.98
N SER A 230 19.55 -8.39 -32.35
CA SER A 230 20.08 -9.46 -31.51
C SER A 230 20.95 -8.92 -30.37
N PRO A 231 21.03 -9.63 -29.22
CA PRO A 231 21.97 -9.28 -28.16
C PRO A 231 23.40 -9.56 -28.63
N GLY A 232 24.21 -8.50 -28.72
CA GLY A 232 25.64 -8.58 -28.94
C GLY A 232 26.33 -9.24 -27.75
N SER A 233 27.15 -10.25 -28.05
CA SER A 233 28.13 -10.86 -27.16
C SER A 233 29.16 -9.80 -26.71
N CYS A 234 29.30 -9.59 -25.40
CA CYS A 234 30.49 -8.98 -24.82
C CYS A 234 31.44 -10.09 -24.37
N SER A 235 32.51 -10.25 -25.15
CA SER A 235 33.72 -10.95 -24.75
C SER A 235 34.70 -9.94 -24.15
N ARG A 236 34.96 -10.01 -22.84
CA ARG A 236 36.27 -9.99 -22.18
C ARG A 236 36.13 -9.96 -20.67
#